data_AF-A0A9D2NSL0-F1
#
_entry.id   AF-A0A9D2NSL0-F1
#
_cell.length_a   1.000
_cell.length_b   1.000
_cell.length_c   1.000
_cell.angle_alpha   90.00
_cell.angle_beta   90.00
_cell.angle_gamma   90.00
#
_symmetry.space_group_name_H-M   'P 1'
#
loop_
_entity.id
_entity.type
_entity.pdbx_description
1 polymer ?
#
loop_
_entity_poly.entity_id
_entity_poly.type
_entity_poly.pdbx_seq_one_letter_code
_entity_poly.pdbx_strand_id
1 'polypeptide(L)' 'MTRDIPAYTVYGGNPAKKSKDRFDDELKELLRFRWWDLEPQLLTEILPLLCYPDLDRVKQTLQEELA' A
#
# COMPACT_ATOMS: atom_id res chain seq x y z
N MET A 1 -16.16 -19.94 9.85
CA MET A 1 -15.67 -19.33 8.60
C MET A 1 -15.37 -17.87 8.87
N THR A 2 -14.08 -17.52 8.94
CA THR A 2 -13.59 -16.16 9.10
C THR A 2 -13.98 -15.35 7.86
N ARG A 3 -14.44 -14.11 8.02
CA ARG A 3 -14.80 -13.24 6.88
C ARG A 3 -13.52 -12.85 6.12
N ASP A 4 -13.57 -12.86 4.79
CA ASP A 4 -12.47 -12.35 3.97
C ASP A 4 -12.20 -10.86 4.27
N ILE A 5 -10.92 -10.50 4.36
CA ILE A 5 -10.45 -9.15 4.65
C ILE A 5 -9.86 -8.59 3.34
N PRO A 6 -10.45 -7.52 2.77
CA PRO A 6 -9.89 -6.86 1.59
C PRO A 6 -8.48 -6.30 1.85
N ALA A 7 -7.67 -6.26 0.80
CA ALA A 7 -6.33 -5.68 0.85
C ALA A 7 -6.39 -4.21 1.33
N TYR A 8 -5.44 -3.84 2.18
CA TYR A 8 -5.33 -2.50 2.74
C TYR A 8 -6.55 -2.03 3.54
N THR A 9 -7.34 -2.94 4.12
CA THR A 9 -8.44 -2.57 5.02
C THR A 9 -8.13 -2.94 6.48
N VAL A 10 -8.40 -2.01 7.39
CA VAL A 10 -8.27 -2.19 8.85
C VAL A 10 -9.57 -2.77 9.41
N TYR A 11 -9.47 -3.88 10.13
CA TYR A 11 -10.57 -4.50 10.88
C TYR A 11 -10.23 -4.54 12.37
N GLY A 12 -11.25 -4.54 13.23
CA GLY A 12 -11.06 -4.66 14.68
C GLY A 12 -12.34 -5.04 15.44
N GLY A 13 -12.17 -5.38 16.73
CA GLY A 13 -13.26 -5.79 17.63
C GLY A 13 -13.51 -7.31 17.67
N ASN A 14 -14.43 -7.73 18.54
CA ASN A 14 -14.88 -9.13 18.65
C ASN A 14 -16.42 -9.19 18.59
N PRO A 15 -17.04 -9.67 17.48
CA PRO A 15 -16.39 -10.11 16.24
C PRO A 15 -15.81 -8.94 15.43
N ALA A 16 -14.79 -9.22 14.63
CA ALA A 16 -14.10 -8.21 13.83
C ALA A 16 -15.04 -7.57 12.78
N LYS A 17 -15.00 -6.23 12.69
CA LYS A 17 -15.73 -5.43 11.69
C LYS A 17 -14.78 -4.49 10.96
N LYS A 18 -15.13 -4.10 9.73
CA LYS A 18 -14.38 -3.08 8.97
C LYS A 18 -14.35 -1.78 9.77
N SER A 19 -13.15 -1.24 9.98
CA SER A 19 -12.94 0.06 10.63
C SER A 19 -12.72 1.14 9.58
N LYS A 20 -11.70 0.99 8.72
CA LYS A 20 -11.37 1.96 7.66
C LYS A 20 -10.43 1.34 6.64
N ASP A 21 -10.29 1.96 5.48
CA ASP A 21 -9.21 1.64 4.55
C ASP A 21 -7.92 2.37 4.97
N ARG A 22 -6.77 1.74 4.75
CA ARG A 22 -5.45 2.28 5.11
C ARG A 22 -5.03 3.41 4.16
N PHE A 23 -5.42 3.27 2.89
CA PHE A 23 -5.05 4.13 1.78
C PHE A 23 -6.27 4.46 0.93
N ASP A 24 -6.19 5.53 0.13
CA ASP A 24 -7.19 5.85 -0.89
C ASP A 24 -7.13 4.84 -2.05
N ASP A 25 -8.12 4.91 -2.96
CA ASP A 25 -8.21 3.95 -4.07
C ASP A 25 -7.10 4.14 -5.10
N GLU A 26 -6.64 5.37 -5.30
CA GLU A 26 -5.53 5.69 -6.20
C GLU A 26 -4.23 5.00 -5.77
N LEU A 27 -3.84 5.14 -4.50
CA LEU A 27 -2.63 4.49 -3.99
C LEU A 27 -2.77 2.97 -3.94
N LYS A 28 -3.97 2.44 -3.67
CA LYS A 28 -4.21 0.98 -3.76
C LYS A 28 -3.94 0.45 -5.16
N GLU A 29 -4.38 1.17 -6.19
CA GLU A 29 -4.15 0.77 -7.59
C GLU A 29 -2.65 0.82 -7.93
N LEU A 30 -1.94 1.87 -7.53
CA LEU A 30 -0.48 1.95 -7.73
C LEU A 30 0.25 0.79 -7.03
N LEU A 31 -0.15 0.42 -5.81
CA LEU A 31 0.46 -0.69 -5.05
C LEU A 31 0.23 -2.08 -5.67
N ARG A 32 -0.58 -2.20 -6.74
CA ARG A 32 -0.64 -3.42 -7.55
C ARG A 32 0.66 -3.72 -8.29
N PHE A 33 1.61 -2.77 -8.32
CA PHE A 33 2.95 -3.01 -8.86
C PHE A 33 3.78 -4.02 -8.03
N ARG A 34 3.38 -4.29 -6.77
CA ARG A 34 4.00 -5.30 -5.89
C ARG A 34 5.50 -5.05 -5.66
N TRP A 35 5.83 -3.91 -5.03
CA TRP A 35 7.22 -3.58 -4.64
C TRP A 35 7.94 -4.67 -3.84
N TRP A 36 7.20 -5.50 -3.11
CA TRP A 36 7.75 -6.62 -2.34
C TRP A 36 8.24 -7.78 -3.21
N ASP A 37 7.89 -7.81 -4.50
CA ASP A 37 8.37 -8.79 -5.48
C ASP A 37 9.63 -8.32 -6.23
N LEU A 38 10.15 -7.12 -5.94
CA LEU A 38 11.36 -6.60 -6.57
C LEU A 38 12.63 -7.28 -6.05
N GLU A 39 13.67 -7.26 -6.89
CA GLU A 39 15.01 -7.68 -6.48
C GLU A 39 15.54 -6.84 -5.30
N PRO A 40 16.31 -7.42 -4.36
CA PRO A 40 16.73 -6.75 -3.12
C PRO A 40 17.46 -5.42 -3.34
N GLN A 41 18.24 -5.31 -4.41
CA GLN A 41 18.97 -4.08 -4.74
C GLN A 41 18.00 -2.95 -5.06
N LEU A 42 17.03 -3.21 -5.93
CA LEU A 42 16.00 -2.24 -6.31
C LEU A 42 15.08 -1.91 -5.13
N LEU A 43 14.73 -2.92 -4.31
CA LEU A 43 13.96 -2.69 -3.09
C LEU A 43 14.66 -1.69 -2.15
N THR A 44 15.98 -1.82 -2.00
CA THR A 44 16.77 -0.92 -1.14
C THR A 44 16.74 0.53 -1.64
N GLU A 45 16.74 0.73 -2.96
CA GLU A 45 16.67 2.06 -3.58
C GLU A 45 15.32 2.73 -3.35
N ILE A 46 14.22 1.96 -3.35
CA ILE A 46 12.86 2.51 -3.16
C ILE A 46 12.42 2.61 -1.70
N LEU A 47 13.12 1.98 -0.75
CA LEU A 47 12.77 2.01 0.68
C LEU A 47 12.53 3.43 1.23
N PRO A 48 13.33 4.46 0.89
CA PRO A 48 13.07 5.83 1.33
C PRO A 48 11.71 6.35 0.90
N LEU A 49 11.24 5.97 -0.29
CA LEU A 49 9.90 6.32 -0.79
C LEU A 49 8.81 5.58 -0.01
N LEU A 50 8.98 4.27 0.22
CA LEU A 50 8.00 3.44 0.95
C LEU A 50 7.82 3.86 2.42
N CYS A 51 8.85 4.45 3.01
CA CYS A 51 8.86 4.96 4.39
C CYS A 51 8.54 6.45 4.49
N TYR A 52 8.20 7.11 3.38
CA TYR A 52 7.95 8.56 3.37
C TYR A 52 6.56 8.86 3.98
N PRO A 53 6.44 9.88 4.86
CA PRO A 53 5.20 10.15 5.58
C PRO A 53 4.12 10.82 4.74
N ASP A 54 4.50 11.50 3.65
CA ASP A 54 3.58 12.20 2.77
C ASP A 54 3.14 11.27 1.63
N LEU A 55 1.91 10.77 1.73
CA LEU A 55 1.36 9.84 0.75
C LEU A 55 1.05 10.50 -0.61
N ASP A 56 0.82 11.81 -0.66
CA ASP A 56 0.59 12.50 -1.93
C ASP A 56 1.88 12.56 -2.74
N ARG A 57 3.01 12.83 -2.07
CA ARG A 57 4.32 12.74 -2.71
C ARG A 57 4.68 11.33 -3.14
N VAL A 58 4.32 10.33 -2.33
CA VAL A 58 4.53 8.92 -2.69
C VAL A 58 3.73 8.56 -3.96
N LYS A 59 2.45 8.97 -4.03
CA LYS A 59 1.62 8.74 -5.23
C LYS A 59 2.22 9.38 -6.48
N GLN A 60 2.62 10.64 -6.41
CA GLN A 60 3.24 11.34 -7.55
C GLN A 60 4.50 10.63 -8.04
N THR A 61 5.39 10.27 -7.12
CA THR A 61 6.64 9.58 -7.49
C THR A 61 6.35 8.21 -8.11
N LEU A 62 5.43 7.43 -7.53
CA LEU A 62 5.04 6.14 -8.10
C LEU A 62 4.36 6.28 -9.47
N GLN A 63 3.60 7.34 -9.70
CA GLN A 63 2.99 7.62 -11.01
C GLN A 63 4.05 7.95 -12.05
N GLU A 64 5.09 8.71 -11.70
CA GLU A 64 6.20 9.04 -12.59
C GLU A 64 7.05 7.81 -12.93
N GLU A 65 7.32 6.95 -11.96
CA GLU A 65 8.13 5.73 -12.13
C GLU A 65 7.38 4.59 -12.85
N LEU A 66 6.04 4.57 -12.79
CA LEU A 66 5.19 3.55 -13.42
C LEU A 66 4.58 4.00 -14.77
N ALA A 67 4.82 5.25 -15.20
CA ALA A 67 4.40 5.77 -16.51
C ALA A 67 5.25 5.20 -17.65
#